data_AF-A0A923W975-F1
#
_entry.id   AF-A0A923W975-F1
#
_cell.length_a   1.000
_cell.length_b   1.000
_cell.length_c   1.000
_cell.angle_alpha   90.00
_cell.angle_beta   90.00
_cell.angle_gamma   90.00
#
_symmetry.space_group_name_H-M   'P 1'
#
loop_
_entity.id
_entity.type
_entity.pdbx_description
1 polymer ?
#
loop_
_entity_poly.entity_id
_entity_poly.type
_entity_poly.pdbx_seq_one_letter_code
_entity_poly.pdbx_strand_id
1 'polypeptide(L)'
;MVDTGIRSSHADMGSNTLNPAVAGGWNFGNNVPLSTYPNGDGHGTAVAGIIGARCNNSLGVAGIAGGDNTLGAGVRLYDMTVLQRFPNSPVTVIPASAVASAVVEGAMGWVRSTYGNKLWVINISLGSANRSLGHAVRTCYQNSVVLTASRGNSGDAASGNPLSYPACFPDEWVMSVSACGTDGQIKRPGTGGPLDPTDNNYTSSYGAGIDVMAPGTKRLIRTTGNASNSSYVGFNGTSPAAPHVAGVASLLLSYHNPTAAMAGLEAEDVEQIIQRTASDREKDINNVTLPRGYDYYSRWGLLDANKALGFIDQYTYQIDHTYGVLTPATRGTLPPGCTLTLVAANQTLELDEPYDGVYLRSYGVDVYRLTATFPYQRSSNLAAEILNA
;
A
#
# COMPACT_ATOMS: atom_id res chain seq x y z
N MET A 1 -3.37 4.97 8.62
CA MET A 1 -2.88 3.70 9.20
C MET A 1 -4.06 2.85 9.57
N VAL A 2 -4.26 1.69 8.92
CA VAL A 2 -5.34 0.75 9.28
C VAL A 2 -4.70 -0.45 9.96
N ASP A 3 -4.70 -0.43 11.30
CA ASP A 3 -3.92 -1.38 12.11
C ASP A 3 -4.51 -1.53 13.53
N THR A 4 -3.72 -2.01 14.50
CA THR A 4 -4.15 -2.34 15.87
C THR A 4 -4.10 -1.18 16.85
N GLY A 5 -3.88 0.04 16.35
CA GLY A 5 -3.78 1.26 17.14
C GLY A 5 -2.35 1.74 17.36
N ILE A 6 -2.20 3.04 17.56
CA ILE A 6 -0.93 3.74 17.73
C ILE A 6 -0.86 4.30 19.14
N ARG A 7 0.23 3.99 19.87
CA ARG A 7 0.61 4.74 21.08
C ARG A 7 1.07 6.14 20.66
N SER A 8 0.12 7.07 20.58
CA SER A 8 0.37 8.47 20.22
C SER A 8 1.26 9.20 21.22
N SER A 9 1.38 8.69 22.45
CA SER A 9 2.23 9.24 23.52
C SER A 9 3.69 8.78 23.47
N HIS A 10 4.09 7.99 22.46
CA HIS A 10 5.47 7.56 22.28
C HIS A 10 6.40 8.76 22.00
N ALA A 11 7.63 8.74 22.50
CA ALA A 11 8.56 9.88 22.46
C ALA A 11 9.04 10.26 21.04
N ASP A 12 9.01 9.28 20.12
CA ASP A 12 9.24 9.48 18.68
C ASP A 12 7.96 9.83 17.90
N MET A 13 6.84 9.99 18.59
CA MET A 13 5.64 10.64 18.04
C MET A 13 5.64 12.09 18.55
N GLY A 14 5.40 13.02 17.63
CA GLY A 14 5.29 14.43 17.94
C GLY A 14 3.88 14.83 18.40
N SER A 15 3.52 16.07 18.15
CA SER A 15 2.28 16.71 18.60
C SER A 15 1.59 17.41 17.44
N ASN A 16 0.41 18.00 17.65
CA ASN A 16 -0.33 18.69 16.56
C ASN A 16 0.48 19.75 15.80
N THR A 17 1.57 20.28 16.37
CA THR A 17 2.47 21.25 15.72
C THR A 17 3.82 20.66 15.28
N LEU A 18 4.16 19.44 15.72
CA LEU A 18 5.41 18.75 15.42
C LEU A 18 5.10 17.37 14.86
N ASN A 19 5.33 17.14 13.58
CA ASN A 19 5.11 15.84 12.97
C ASN A 19 6.29 14.87 13.27
N PRO A 20 6.08 13.53 13.16
CA PRO A 20 4.81 12.85 12.94
C PRO A 20 3.83 13.07 14.08
N ALA A 21 2.59 13.42 13.78
CA ALA A 21 1.54 13.50 14.79
C ALA A 21 0.46 12.48 14.49
N VAL A 22 -0.08 11.84 15.51
CA VAL A 22 -1.39 11.17 15.37
C VAL A 22 -2.45 12.26 15.34
N ALA A 23 -2.73 12.74 14.13
CA ALA A 23 -3.54 13.91 13.85
C ALA A 23 -5.05 13.68 14.04
N GLY A 24 -5.46 12.42 14.01
CA GLY A 24 -6.85 12.01 14.17
C GLY A 24 -7.01 10.51 14.00
N GLY A 25 -8.27 10.09 13.87
CA GLY A 25 -8.62 8.69 13.65
C GLY A 25 -9.75 8.22 14.57
N TRP A 26 -10.04 6.93 14.49
CA TRP A 26 -11.15 6.28 15.19
C TRP A 26 -10.84 4.81 15.42
N ASN A 27 -11.40 4.23 16.49
CA ASN A 27 -11.38 2.78 16.67
C ASN A 27 -12.63 2.17 16.03
N PHE A 28 -12.49 1.69 14.80
CA PHE A 28 -13.51 0.99 14.03
C PHE A 28 -13.80 -0.42 14.55
N GLY A 29 -12.83 -1.09 15.19
CA GLY A 29 -13.01 -2.41 15.77
C GLY A 29 -14.05 -2.42 16.89
N ASN A 30 -14.01 -1.39 17.75
CA ASN A 30 -14.94 -1.21 18.86
C ASN A 30 -16.00 -0.13 18.64
N ASN A 31 -15.87 0.64 17.56
CA ASN A 31 -16.66 1.83 17.25
C ASN A 31 -16.67 2.88 18.39
N VAL A 32 -15.48 3.28 18.84
CA VAL A 32 -15.28 4.23 19.95
C VAL A 32 -14.15 5.23 19.66
N PRO A 33 -14.07 6.36 20.38
CA PRO A 33 -12.93 7.27 20.28
C PRO A 33 -11.61 6.59 20.68
N LEU A 34 -10.51 6.97 20.03
CA LEU A 34 -9.15 6.45 20.30
C LEU A 34 -8.74 6.57 21.77
N SER A 35 -9.22 7.59 22.49
CA SER A 35 -8.96 7.79 23.93
C SER A 35 -9.43 6.64 24.81
N THR A 36 -10.34 5.79 24.32
CA THR A 36 -10.81 4.61 25.03
C THR A 36 -9.73 3.53 25.11
N TYR A 37 -8.90 3.42 24.06
CA TYR A 37 -7.83 2.42 23.94
C TYR A 37 -6.55 3.07 23.35
N PRO A 38 -5.91 4.00 24.08
CA PRO A 38 -4.93 4.94 23.52
C PRO A 38 -3.58 4.31 23.12
N ASN A 39 -3.38 3.02 23.38
CA ASN A 39 -2.11 2.33 23.16
C ASN A 39 -2.22 1.16 22.16
N GLY A 40 -3.40 0.81 21.66
CA GLY A 40 -3.58 -0.36 20.80
C GLY A 40 -3.02 -1.67 21.40
N ASP A 41 -2.63 -2.63 20.55
CA ASP A 41 -1.88 -3.84 20.97
C ASP A 41 -0.35 -3.72 20.79
N GLY A 42 0.09 -2.79 19.94
CA GLY A 42 1.50 -2.49 19.68
C GLY A 42 1.99 -2.79 18.28
N HIS A 43 1.32 -3.65 17.51
CA HIS A 43 1.61 -3.85 16.09
C HIS A 43 1.49 -2.53 15.31
N GLY A 44 0.38 -1.81 15.46
CA GLY A 44 0.17 -0.51 14.80
C GLY A 44 1.17 0.57 15.21
N THR A 45 1.66 0.53 16.46
CA THR A 45 2.74 1.43 16.92
C THR A 45 4.06 1.10 16.23
N ALA A 46 4.39 -0.18 16.05
CA ALA A 46 5.59 -0.59 15.33
C ALA A 46 5.54 -0.22 13.84
N VAL A 47 4.39 -0.39 13.20
CA VAL A 47 4.17 0.04 11.81
C VAL A 47 4.28 1.57 11.69
N ALA A 48 3.66 2.32 12.62
CA ALA A 48 3.67 3.79 12.62
C ALA A 48 5.09 4.36 12.75
N GLY A 49 5.94 3.74 13.57
CA GLY A 49 7.33 4.16 13.71
C GLY A 49 8.15 4.04 12.42
N ILE A 50 7.90 3.00 11.61
CA ILE A 50 8.59 2.82 10.32
C ILE A 50 8.20 3.92 9.35
N ILE A 51 6.90 4.24 9.25
CA ILE A 51 6.43 5.30 8.36
C ILE A 51 6.95 6.66 8.83
N GLY A 52 6.76 6.95 10.12
CA GLY A 52 6.71 8.33 10.56
C GLY A 52 7.63 8.71 11.70
N ALA A 53 8.27 7.81 12.47
CA ALA A 53 9.01 8.19 13.70
C ALA A 53 9.90 9.43 13.49
N ARG A 54 9.82 10.37 14.43
CA ARG A 54 10.43 11.70 14.28
C ARG A 54 11.94 11.61 14.11
N CYS A 55 12.47 12.08 12.99
CA CYS A 55 13.91 12.14 12.80
C CYS A 55 14.52 13.31 13.62
N ASN A 56 15.84 13.28 13.81
CA ASN A 56 16.62 14.41 14.38
C ASN A 56 16.15 14.91 15.76
N ASN A 57 15.46 14.07 16.53
CA ASN A 57 15.04 14.39 17.90
C ASN A 57 16.02 13.86 18.98
N SER A 58 17.14 13.24 18.55
CA SER A 58 18.15 12.59 19.41
C SER A 58 17.65 11.38 20.21
N LEU A 59 16.55 10.76 19.78
CA LEU A 59 15.97 9.58 20.42
C LEU A 59 15.85 8.45 19.39
N GLY A 60 15.85 7.21 19.89
CA GLY A 60 15.20 6.11 19.21
C GLY A 60 15.58 5.86 17.75
N VAL A 61 14.59 6.01 16.89
CA VAL A 61 14.61 5.61 15.48
C VAL A 61 14.11 6.74 14.59
N ALA A 62 14.46 6.69 13.30
CA ALA A 62 13.95 7.58 12.27
C ALA A 62 12.98 6.84 11.35
N GLY A 63 11.78 7.39 11.17
CA GLY A 63 10.82 6.90 10.19
C GLY A 63 11.15 7.42 8.79
N ILE A 64 10.71 6.70 7.76
CA ILE A 64 11.00 7.04 6.37
C ILE A 64 10.53 8.44 6.01
N ALA A 65 9.34 8.83 6.47
CA ALA A 65 8.74 10.15 6.22
C ALA A 65 8.54 10.93 7.53
N GLY A 66 9.47 10.79 8.49
CA GLY A 66 9.36 11.37 9.82
C GLY A 66 9.73 12.85 9.95
N GLY A 67 10.04 13.52 8.85
CA GLY A 67 10.46 14.93 8.84
C GLY A 67 11.88 15.10 9.37
N ASP A 68 12.26 16.34 9.66
CA ASP A 68 13.61 16.72 10.12
C ASP A 68 13.61 17.40 11.49
N ASN A 69 12.50 17.25 12.24
CA ASN A 69 12.22 17.91 13.52
C ASN A 69 11.87 19.41 13.43
N THR A 70 11.66 19.96 12.24
CA THR A 70 11.09 21.31 12.08
C THR A 70 9.56 21.31 12.17
N LEU A 71 8.95 22.48 12.42
CA LEU A 71 7.50 22.60 12.58
C LEU A 71 6.77 22.20 11.29
N GLY A 72 5.85 21.24 11.41
CA GLY A 72 5.07 20.72 10.29
C GLY A 72 5.78 19.76 9.35
N ALA A 73 7.09 19.49 9.52
CA ALA A 73 7.83 18.56 8.67
C ALA A 73 7.58 17.09 9.05
N GLY A 74 7.29 16.26 8.05
CA GLY A 74 6.97 14.85 8.22
C GLY A 74 5.47 14.56 8.11
N VAL A 75 5.13 13.28 8.03
CA VAL A 75 3.75 12.83 7.82
C VAL A 75 2.82 13.13 8.99
N ARG A 76 1.54 13.36 8.70
CA ARG A 76 0.48 13.30 9.71
C ARG A 76 -0.16 11.93 9.65
N LEU A 77 -0.12 11.19 10.76
CA LEU A 77 -0.69 9.86 10.86
C LEU A 77 -2.14 9.95 11.32
N TYR A 78 -3.00 9.16 10.68
CA TYR A 78 -4.36 8.91 11.14
C TYR A 78 -4.46 7.47 11.63
N ASP A 79 -4.86 7.29 12.88
CA ASP A 79 -5.02 5.99 13.53
C ASP A 79 -6.43 5.43 13.27
N MET A 80 -6.53 4.56 12.26
CA MET A 80 -7.76 3.87 11.90
C MET A 80 -7.73 2.48 12.54
N THR A 81 -7.87 2.42 13.86
CA THR A 81 -7.74 1.17 14.62
C THR A 81 -8.86 0.20 14.23
N VAL A 82 -8.51 -1.02 13.82
CA VAL A 82 -9.46 -2.07 13.42
C VAL A 82 -9.50 -3.27 14.37
N LEU A 83 -8.59 -3.29 15.35
CA LEU A 83 -8.60 -4.29 16.42
C LEU A 83 -9.80 -4.06 17.34
N GLN A 84 -10.70 -5.03 17.37
CA GLN A 84 -11.79 -5.10 18.33
C GLN A 84 -11.31 -5.82 19.59
N ARG A 85 -11.41 -5.11 20.72
CA ARG A 85 -11.14 -5.66 22.05
C ARG A 85 -12.43 -5.86 22.82
N PHE A 86 -12.61 -7.03 23.40
CA PHE A 86 -13.78 -7.27 24.25
C PHE A 86 -13.43 -6.92 25.72
N PRO A 87 -14.24 -6.11 26.41
CA PRO A 87 -14.04 -5.81 27.82
C PRO A 87 -13.90 -7.11 28.63
N ASN A 88 -12.92 -7.16 29.53
CA ASN A 88 -12.64 -8.31 30.40
C ASN A 88 -12.33 -9.63 29.67
N SER A 89 -11.93 -9.57 28.40
CA SER A 89 -11.51 -10.75 27.63
C SER A 89 -10.09 -10.56 27.10
N PRO A 90 -9.26 -11.63 27.11
CA PRO A 90 -7.98 -11.61 26.43
C PRO A 90 -8.15 -11.74 24.90
N VAL A 91 -9.34 -12.08 24.41
CA VAL A 91 -9.62 -12.26 22.99
C VAL A 91 -9.71 -10.91 22.29
N THR A 92 -8.99 -10.78 21.19
CA THR A 92 -9.09 -9.67 20.25
C THR A 92 -9.36 -10.22 18.85
N VAL A 93 -10.13 -9.49 18.05
CA VAL A 93 -10.44 -9.86 16.67
C VAL A 93 -10.28 -8.65 15.76
N ILE A 94 -10.04 -8.88 14.47
CA ILE A 94 -10.05 -7.83 13.46
C ILE A 94 -11.20 -8.12 12.50
N PRO A 95 -12.38 -7.50 12.70
CA PRO A 95 -13.51 -7.70 11.80
C PRO A 95 -13.22 -7.13 10.42
N ALA A 96 -13.51 -7.87 9.35
CA ALA A 96 -13.37 -7.35 7.99
C ALA A 96 -14.23 -6.11 7.74
N SER A 97 -15.38 -5.99 8.41
CA SER A 97 -16.22 -4.78 8.35
C SER A 97 -15.53 -3.55 8.95
N ALA A 98 -14.74 -3.71 10.01
CA ALA A 98 -13.96 -2.62 10.61
C ALA A 98 -12.85 -2.17 9.65
N VAL A 99 -12.15 -3.11 9.01
CA VAL A 99 -11.15 -2.82 7.98
C VAL A 99 -11.78 -2.09 6.79
N ALA A 100 -12.88 -2.62 6.25
CA ALA A 100 -13.59 -1.98 5.14
C ALA A 100 -14.03 -0.54 5.48
N SER A 101 -14.60 -0.34 6.67
CA SER A 101 -15.04 0.99 7.13
C SER A 101 -13.87 1.95 7.30
N ALA A 102 -12.77 1.48 7.89
CA ALA A 102 -11.55 2.27 8.06
C ALA A 102 -10.93 2.71 6.72
N VAL A 103 -10.93 1.82 5.73
CA VAL A 103 -10.44 2.12 4.38
C VAL A 103 -11.33 3.13 3.68
N VAL A 104 -12.65 2.92 3.69
CA VAL A 104 -13.61 3.84 3.06
C VAL A 104 -13.56 5.23 3.71
N GLU A 105 -13.59 5.30 5.04
CA GLU A 105 -13.52 6.58 5.76
C GLU A 105 -12.17 7.28 5.56
N GLY A 106 -11.07 6.53 5.50
CA GLY A 106 -9.75 7.07 5.19
C GLY A 106 -9.66 7.62 3.76
N ALA A 107 -10.27 6.93 2.80
CA ALA A 107 -10.24 7.33 1.39
C ALA A 107 -11.17 8.50 1.07
N MET A 108 -12.25 8.68 1.84
CA MET A 108 -13.27 9.69 1.56
C MET A 108 -13.06 10.95 2.40
N GLY A 109 -13.14 12.12 1.78
CA GLY A 109 -13.02 13.40 2.47
C GLY A 109 -14.29 13.90 3.17
N TRP A 110 -15.44 13.25 2.95
CA TRP A 110 -16.76 13.86 3.24
C TRP A 110 -17.85 12.91 3.76
N VAL A 111 -17.62 11.59 3.77
CA VAL A 111 -18.71 10.65 4.02
C VAL A 111 -18.74 10.29 5.50
N ARG A 112 -19.62 10.96 6.25
CA ARG A 112 -20.14 10.59 7.58
C ARG A 112 -19.27 10.86 8.81
N SER A 113 -17.96 11.08 8.68
CA SER A 113 -17.12 11.47 9.83
C SER A 113 -15.85 12.25 9.46
N THR A 114 -15.30 13.04 10.39
CA THR A 114 -14.02 13.77 10.22
C THR A 114 -12.79 12.91 10.57
N TYR A 115 -12.93 11.58 10.60
CA TYR A 115 -11.90 10.67 11.12
C TYR A 115 -10.85 10.27 10.09
N GLY A 116 -11.10 10.40 8.79
CA GLY A 116 -10.18 9.97 7.73
C GLY A 116 -9.66 11.07 6.79
N ASN A 117 -10.28 12.24 6.72
CA ASN A 117 -9.80 13.45 6.03
C ASN A 117 -9.09 13.23 4.65
N LYS A 118 -9.62 12.35 3.79
CA LYS A 118 -9.03 11.98 2.48
C LYS A 118 -7.51 11.77 2.57
N LEU A 119 -7.10 10.68 3.21
CA LEU A 119 -5.70 10.29 3.33
C LEU A 119 -5.06 10.18 1.95
N TRP A 120 -3.78 10.56 1.84
CA TRP A 120 -3.03 10.36 0.59
C TRP A 120 -2.51 8.93 0.46
N VAL A 121 -2.17 8.32 1.60
CA VAL A 121 -1.65 6.96 1.69
C VAL A 121 -2.36 6.20 2.80
N ILE A 122 -2.85 5.01 2.49
CA ILE A 122 -3.36 4.03 3.45
C ILE A 122 -2.41 2.85 3.46
N ASN A 123 -1.86 2.53 4.63
CA ASN A 123 -1.11 1.31 4.85
C ASN A 123 -1.94 0.29 5.62
N ILE A 124 -1.98 -0.95 5.12
CA ILE A 124 -2.62 -2.12 5.73
C ILE A 124 -1.57 -3.21 5.92
N SER A 125 -1.03 -3.32 7.13
CA SER A 125 -0.10 -4.39 7.51
C SER A 125 -0.84 -5.60 8.09
N LEU A 126 -1.99 -5.94 7.50
CA LEU A 126 -2.93 -6.97 7.93
C LEU A 126 -3.38 -7.77 6.71
N GLY A 127 -3.78 -9.03 6.93
CA GLY A 127 -4.18 -9.92 5.85
C GLY A 127 -5.13 -11.02 6.32
N SER A 128 -6.04 -11.43 5.43
CA SER A 128 -6.91 -12.59 5.66
C SER A 128 -7.31 -13.23 4.33
N ALA A 129 -7.90 -14.43 4.37
CA ALA A 129 -8.51 -15.04 3.19
C ALA A 129 -9.84 -14.37 2.77
N ASN A 130 -10.25 -13.29 3.43
CA ASN A 130 -11.54 -12.65 3.21
C ASN A 130 -11.50 -11.61 2.08
N ARG A 131 -12.20 -11.91 0.99
CA ARG A 131 -12.33 -11.05 -0.20
C ARG A 131 -13.38 -9.95 -0.06
N SER A 132 -14.14 -9.90 1.04
CA SER A 132 -15.23 -8.92 1.23
C SER A 132 -14.75 -7.46 1.30
N LEU A 133 -13.44 -7.25 1.39
CA LEU A 133 -12.82 -5.92 1.39
C LEU A 133 -12.78 -5.27 -0.01
N GLY A 134 -13.09 -6.01 -1.09
CA GLY A 134 -12.85 -5.56 -2.47
C GLY A 134 -13.53 -4.24 -2.83
N HIS A 135 -14.77 -4.00 -2.35
CA HIS A 135 -15.45 -2.71 -2.59
C HIS A 135 -14.78 -1.54 -1.86
N ALA A 136 -14.29 -1.76 -0.63
CA ALA A 136 -13.58 -0.73 0.12
C ALA A 136 -12.25 -0.38 -0.54
N VAL A 137 -11.48 -1.39 -0.95
CA VAL A 137 -10.23 -1.23 -1.70
C VAL A 137 -10.46 -0.51 -3.03
N ARG A 138 -11.47 -0.93 -3.80
CA ARG A 138 -11.83 -0.24 -5.05
C ARG A 138 -12.25 1.21 -4.81
N THR A 139 -12.97 1.49 -3.71
CA THR A 139 -13.32 2.87 -3.33
C THR A 139 -12.06 3.68 -3.03
N CYS A 140 -11.07 3.10 -2.36
CA CYS A 140 -9.77 3.74 -2.11
C CYS A 140 -9.09 4.13 -3.43
N TYR A 141 -8.96 3.17 -4.35
CA TYR A 141 -8.41 3.38 -5.68
C TYR A 141 -9.15 4.48 -6.45
N GLN A 142 -10.48 4.42 -6.50
CA GLN A 142 -11.32 5.42 -7.19
C GLN A 142 -11.25 6.83 -6.59
N ASN A 143 -10.72 7.00 -5.38
CA ASN A 143 -10.52 8.30 -4.74
C ASN A 143 -9.06 8.78 -4.81
N SER A 144 -8.23 8.14 -5.65
CA SER A 144 -6.81 8.44 -5.86
C SER A 144 -5.98 8.36 -4.59
N VAL A 145 -6.27 7.34 -3.76
CA VAL A 145 -5.53 7.11 -2.51
C VAL A 145 -4.62 5.92 -2.69
N VAL A 146 -3.32 6.14 -2.48
CA VAL A 146 -2.31 5.08 -2.52
C VAL A 146 -2.60 4.07 -1.42
N LEU A 147 -2.80 2.81 -1.78
CA LEU A 147 -3.03 1.73 -0.81
C LEU A 147 -1.86 0.76 -0.81
N THR A 148 -1.11 0.70 0.28
CA THR A 148 -0.07 -0.31 0.47
C THR A 148 -0.57 -1.44 1.36
N ALA A 149 -0.30 -2.69 0.98
CA ALA A 149 -0.70 -3.85 1.75
C ALA A 149 0.42 -4.89 1.89
N SER A 150 0.57 -5.46 3.08
CA SER A 150 1.53 -6.54 3.32
C SER A 150 1.07 -7.83 2.66
N ARG A 151 1.94 -8.49 1.88
CA ARG A 151 1.61 -9.70 1.11
C ARG A 151 1.23 -10.91 1.95
N GLY A 152 1.67 -10.99 3.20
CA GLY A 152 1.43 -12.13 4.09
C GLY A 152 2.70 -12.95 4.37
N ASN A 153 2.60 -13.83 5.36
CA ASN A 153 3.75 -14.56 5.94
C ASN A 153 3.62 -16.09 5.81
N SER A 154 2.86 -16.55 4.81
CA SER A 154 2.52 -17.98 4.63
C SER A 154 3.31 -18.65 3.50
N GLY A 155 4.17 -17.92 2.78
CA GLY A 155 4.82 -18.44 1.58
C GLY A 155 3.89 -18.49 0.36
N ASP A 156 4.20 -19.36 -0.59
CA ASP A 156 3.62 -19.40 -1.94
C ASP A 156 2.18 -19.91 -2.00
N ALA A 157 1.32 -19.20 -2.73
CA ALA A 157 -0.02 -19.68 -3.04
C ALA A 157 -0.02 -20.95 -3.91
N ALA A 158 0.97 -21.12 -4.80
CA ALA A 158 1.12 -22.32 -5.62
C ALA A 158 1.44 -23.58 -4.78
N SER A 159 1.88 -23.40 -3.54
CA SER A 159 2.08 -24.49 -2.57
C SER A 159 0.83 -24.77 -1.72
N GLY A 160 -0.34 -24.25 -2.11
CA GLY A 160 -1.61 -24.44 -1.40
C GLY A 160 -1.85 -23.47 -0.25
N ASN A 161 -1.02 -22.42 -0.10
CA ASN A 161 -1.25 -21.40 0.92
C ASN A 161 -2.37 -20.43 0.49
N PRO A 162 -3.22 -19.98 1.42
CA PRO A 162 -4.29 -19.05 1.10
C PRO A 162 -3.74 -17.69 0.66
N LEU A 163 -4.38 -17.10 -0.34
CA LEU A 163 -4.16 -15.70 -0.71
C LEU A 163 -4.54 -14.77 0.45
N SER A 164 -3.82 -13.65 0.56
CA SER A 164 -3.96 -12.70 1.64
C SER A 164 -4.51 -11.37 1.09
N TYR A 165 -5.75 -11.06 1.44
CA TYR A 165 -6.42 -9.82 1.10
C TYR A 165 -6.25 -8.80 2.24
N PRO A 166 -6.00 -7.51 1.91
CA PRO A 166 -6.22 -6.89 0.60
C PRO A 166 -5.06 -6.98 -0.40
N ALA A 167 -3.88 -7.47 -0.01
CA ALA A 167 -2.69 -7.48 -0.87
C ALA A 167 -2.78 -8.35 -2.14
N CYS A 168 -3.83 -9.16 -2.29
CA CYS A 168 -4.12 -9.98 -3.46
C CYS A 168 -5.31 -9.48 -4.30
N PHE A 169 -5.82 -8.27 -4.05
CA PHE A 169 -6.73 -7.61 -4.99
C PHE A 169 -6.00 -7.20 -6.29
N PRO A 170 -6.73 -6.78 -7.34
CA PRO A 170 -6.10 -6.29 -8.57
C PRO A 170 -4.95 -5.32 -8.31
N ASP A 171 -3.87 -5.49 -9.07
CA ASP A 171 -2.57 -4.80 -8.91
C ASP A 171 -2.79 -3.28 -8.89
N GLU A 172 -3.64 -2.80 -9.80
CA GLU A 172 -3.94 -1.38 -9.97
C GLU A 172 -4.61 -0.75 -8.74
N TRP A 173 -5.22 -1.56 -7.86
CA TRP A 173 -5.92 -1.05 -6.68
C TRP A 173 -5.04 -1.04 -5.42
N VAL A 174 -3.97 -1.84 -5.40
CA VAL A 174 -3.19 -2.10 -4.17
C VAL A 174 -1.72 -2.34 -4.51
N MET A 175 -0.84 -1.50 -3.96
CA MET A 175 0.58 -1.81 -3.90
C MET A 175 0.84 -2.93 -2.87
N SER A 176 1.04 -4.14 -3.39
CA SER A 176 1.29 -5.37 -2.68
C SER A 176 2.78 -5.53 -2.38
N VAL A 177 3.12 -5.58 -1.09
CA VAL A 177 4.51 -5.52 -0.62
C VAL A 177 4.94 -6.81 0.04
N SER A 178 5.99 -7.41 -0.52
CA SER A 178 6.65 -8.59 0.04
C SER A 178 7.87 -8.21 0.89
N ALA A 179 8.32 -9.13 1.74
CA ALA A 179 9.42 -8.92 2.66
C ALA A 179 10.73 -9.49 2.11
N CYS A 180 11.82 -8.75 2.26
CA CYS A 180 13.17 -9.24 2.02
C CYS A 180 13.97 -9.43 3.33
N GLY A 181 14.95 -10.35 3.26
CA GLY A 181 16.00 -10.52 4.25
C GLY A 181 17.14 -9.52 4.04
N THR A 182 18.22 -9.66 4.81
CA THR A 182 19.36 -8.71 4.71
C THR A 182 20.27 -8.93 3.53
N ASP A 183 20.12 -10.07 2.86
CA ASP A 183 20.75 -10.40 1.59
C ASP A 183 19.99 -9.76 0.41
N GLY A 184 18.89 -9.06 0.69
CA GLY A 184 18.02 -8.47 -0.33
C GLY A 184 17.21 -9.51 -1.10
N GLN A 185 17.21 -10.76 -0.65
CA GLN A 185 16.38 -11.83 -1.21
C GLN A 185 15.05 -11.89 -0.47
N ILE A 186 14.04 -12.49 -1.10
CA ILE A 186 12.75 -12.72 -0.45
C ILE A 186 12.93 -13.43 0.90
N LYS A 187 12.30 -12.92 1.95
CA LYS A 187 12.47 -13.49 3.28
C LYS A 187 11.90 -14.91 3.34
N ARG A 188 12.73 -15.87 3.74
CA ARG A 188 12.36 -17.23 4.14
C ARG A 188 13.20 -17.68 5.34
N PRO A 189 12.95 -18.86 5.90
CA PRO A 189 13.92 -19.49 6.77
C PRO A 189 15.25 -19.70 6.02
N GLY A 190 16.35 -19.10 6.50
CA GLY A 190 17.71 -19.18 5.95
C GLY A 190 18.19 -17.88 5.32
N THR A 191 17.27 -16.99 4.89
CA THR A 191 17.64 -15.70 4.28
C THR A 191 18.06 -14.70 5.35
N GLY A 192 19.18 -14.03 5.11
CA GLY A 192 19.89 -13.23 6.12
C GLY A 192 20.98 -14.00 6.87
N GLY A 193 21.37 -15.20 6.42
CA GLY A 193 22.51 -15.92 6.99
C GLY A 193 22.29 -16.53 8.39
N PRO A 194 23.29 -17.27 8.92
CA PRO A 194 23.15 -18.14 10.09
C PRO A 194 23.09 -17.42 11.45
N LEU A 195 23.07 -16.09 11.47
CA LEU A 195 23.44 -15.29 12.64
C LEU A 195 22.29 -14.95 13.61
N ASP A 196 21.03 -15.18 13.24
CA ASP A 196 19.91 -15.08 14.19
C ASP A 196 18.83 -16.16 13.92
N PRO A 197 18.84 -17.28 14.66
CA PRO A 197 17.81 -18.32 14.53
C PRO A 197 16.41 -17.82 14.90
N THR A 198 16.30 -16.71 15.64
CA THR A 198 15.01 -16.12 16.04
C THR A 198 14.37 -15.28 14.94
N ASP A 199 15.09 -14.99 13.85
CA ASP A 199 14.61 -14.33 12.64
C ASP A 199 14.19 -15.34 11.55
N ASN A 200 14.21 -16.63 11.88
CA ASN A 200 13.97 -17.73 10.93
C ASN A 200 12.53 -18.25 10.93
N ASN A 201 11.60 -17.48 11.47
CA ASN A 201 10.29 -17.98 11.91
C ASN A 201 9.14 -17.76 10.92
N TYR A 202 9.41 -17.22 9.72
CA TYR A 202 8.38 -17.01 8.71
C TYR A 202 8.93 -17.01 7.28
N THR A 203 8.02 -17.19 6.33
CA THR A 203 8.28 -17.11 4.89
C THR A 203 7.41 -15.98 4.34
N SER A 204 8.00 -14.95 3.76
CA SER A 204 7.24 -13.94 3.01
C SER A 204 6.44 -14.64 1.92
N SER A 205 5.17 -14.30 1.79
CA SER A 205 4.37 -14.72 0.65
C SER A 205 4.92 -14.08 -0.64
N TYR A 206 4.86 -14.85 -1.72
CA TYR A 206 5.23 -14.47 -3.08
C TYR A 206 4.21 -15.02 -4.07
N GLY A 207 4.21 -14.50 -5.31
CA GLY A 207 3.22 -14.85 -6.33
C GLY A 207 2.75 -13.61 -7.10
N ALA A 208 1.96 -13.82 -8.15
CA ALA A 208 1.48 -12.76 -9.05
C ALA A 208 0.86 -11.55 -8.34
N GLY A 209 1.02 -10.34 -8.91
CA GLY A 209 0.49 -9.09 -8.36
C GLY A 209 1.22 -8.61 -7.10
N ILE A 210 2.55 -8.71 -7.10
CA ILE A 210 3.41 -8.07 -6.10
C ILE A 210 4.20 -7.00 -6.83
N ASP A 211 4.20 -5.81 -6.28
CA ASP A 211 4.92 -4.66 -6.82
C ASP A 211 6.41 -4.77 -6.47
N VAL A 212 6.72 -4.74 -5.17
CA VAL A 212 8.09 -4.59 -4.68
C VAL A 212 8.33 -5.40 -3.41
N MET A 213 9.62 -5.58 -3.12
CA MET A 213 10.11 -6.07 -1.84
C MET A 213 10.63 -4.91 -0.98
N ALA A 214 10.37 -4.98 0.32
CA ALA A 214 10.95 -4.07 1.30
C ALA A 214 11.47 -4.85 2.52
N PRO A 215 12.33 -4.25 3.38
CA PRO A 215 12.88 -4.94 4.54
C PRO A 215 11.78 -5.58 5.40
N GLY A 216 11.94 -6.87 5.73
CA GLY A 216 10.98 -7.60 6.57
C GLY A 216 11.56 -8.20 7.86
N THR A 217 12.86 -8.04 8.09
CA THR A 217 13.57 -8.65 9.21
C THR A 217 13.87 -7.66 10.32
N LYS A 218 13.66 -8.09 11.57
CA LYS A 218 13.95 -7.40 12.83
C LYS A 218 15.44 -7.17 13.03
N ARG A 219 16.29 -7.83 12.23
CA ARG A 219 17.72 -7.55 12.20
C ARG A 219 18.04 -6.24 11.47
N LEU A 220 17.20 -5.84 10.53
CA LEU A 220 17.27 -4.51 9.89
C LEU A 220 16.32 -3.51 10.55
N ILE A 221 15.21 -4.00 11.09
CA ILE A 221 14.07 -3.16 11.44
C ILE A 221 13.96 -3.05 12.95
N ARG A 222 14.36 -1.89 13.44
CA ARG A 222 14.04 -1.40 14.77
C ARG A 222 13.05 -0.26 14.65
N THR A 223 11.98 -0.30 15.42
CA THR A 223 10.89 0.67 15.36
C THR A 223 10.33 0.97 16.75
N THR A 224 9.41 1.93 16.84
CA THR A 224 8.71 2.30 18.08
C THR A 224 7.91 1.12 18.64
N GLY A 225 7.97 0.93 19.94
CA GLY A 225 7.31 -0.16 20.67
C GLY A 225 6.16 0.36 21.53
N ASN A 226 5.39 -0.57 22.09
CA ASN A 226 4.21 -0.26 22.87
C ASN A 226 4.33 -0.64 24.37
N ALA A 227 5.51 -1.00 24.85
CA ALA A 227 5.70 -1.34 26.26
C ALA A 227 5.75 -0.08 27.15
N SER A 228 6.26 1.03 26.62
CA SER A 228 6.31 2.33 27.28
C SER A 228 6.38 3.46 26.25
N ASN A 229 6.35 4.71 26.71
CA ASN A 229 6.49 5.88 25.82
C ASN A 229 7.91 6.02 25.26
N SER A 230 8.86 5.16 25.62
CA SER A 230 10.24 5.19 25.15
C SER A 230 10.73 3.80 24.73
N SER A 231 9.79 2.89 24.45
CA SER A 231 10.12 1.50 24.14
C SER A 231 10.36 1.32 22.65
N TYR A 232 11.31 0.47 22.28
CA TYR A 232 11.61 0.16 20.88
C TYR A 232 11.69 -1.34 20.70
N VAL A 233 11.18 -1.84 19.58
CA VAL A 233 11.07 -3.27 19.29
C VAL A 233 11.71 -3.60 17.94
N GLY A 234 12.22 -4.83 17.81
CA GLY A 234 12.58 -5.38 16.50
C GLY A 234 11.32 -5.99 15.87
N PHE A 235 11.13 -5.81 14.56
CA PHE A 235 9.88 -6.19 13.90
C PHE A 235 10.09 -7.12 12.69
N ASN A 236 9.43 -8.29 12.71
CA ASN A 236 9.47 -9.31 11.67
C ASN A 236 8.14 -9.40 10.91
N GLY A 237 8.22 -9.70 9.62
CA GLY A 237 7.07 -10.03 8.77
C GLY A 237 7.06 -9.25 7.46
N THR A 238 6.00 -9.39 6.70
CA THR A 238 5.61 -8.43 5.66
C THR A 238 4.97 -7.17 6.25
N SER A 239 4.50 -7.23 7.50
CA SER A 239 3.96 -6.09 8.26
C SER A 239 4.92 -4.90 8.41
N PRO A 240 6.24 -5.09 8.61
CA PRO A 240 7.21 -4.00 8.52
C PRO A 240 7.65 -3.66 7.09
N ALA A 241 7.41 -4.50 6.08
CA ALA A 241 7.78 -4.20 4.70
C ALA A 241 6.85 -3.15 4.06
N ALA A 242 5.53 -3.36 4.16
CA ALA A 242 4.52 -2.43 3.65
C ALA A 242 4.69 -0.95 4.10
N PRO A 243 4.96 -0.64 5.38
CA PRO A 243 5.14 0.75 5.82
C PRO A 243 6.41 1.42 5.28
N HIS A 244 7.44 0.68 4.85
CA HIS A 244 8.56 1.30 4.14
C HIS A 244 8.09 1.90 2.81
N VAL A 245 7.28 1.14 2.06
CA VAL A 245 6.68 1.60 0.79
C VAL A 245 5.71 2.75 1.05
N ALA A 246 4.87 2.67 2.09
CA ALA A 246 3.97 3.75 2.47
C ALA A 246 4.71 5.06 2.82
N GLY A 247 5.87 4.94 3.48
CA GLY A 247 6.73 6.08 3.78
C GLY A 247 7.32 6.71 2.51
N VAL A 248 7.84 5.91 1.59
CA VAL A 248 8.37 6.41 0.30
C VAL A 248 7.28 7.05 -0.54
N ALA A 249 6.10 6.43 -0.63
CA ALA A 249 4.92 7.01 -1.28
C ALA A 249 4.57 8.39 -0.67
N SER A 250 4.60 8.50 0.65
CA SER A 250 4.35 9.77 1.34
C SER A 250 5.39 10.84 1.00
N LEU A 251 6.67 10.47 0.86
CA LEU A 251 7.72 11.39 0.42
C LEU A 251 7.49 11.88 -1.02
N LEU A 252 7.21 10.97 -1.95
CA LEU A 252 6.91 11.29 -3.35
C LEU A 252 5.75 12.27 -3.47
N LEU A 253 4.64 11.97 -2.78
CA LEU A 253 3.47 12.83 -2.75
C LEU A 253 3.78 14.19 -2.10
N SER A 254 4.55 14.23 -1.01
CA SER A 254 4.93 15.49 -0.36
C SER A 254 5.80 16.39 -1.23
N TYR A 255 6.65 15.80 -2.07
CA TYR A 255 7.57 16.51 -2.95
C TYR A 255 6.85 17.17 -4.14
N HIS A 256 5.85 16.48 -4.71
CA HIS A 256 5.20 16.91 -5.95
C HIS A 256 3.80 17.50 -5.77
N ASN A 257 3.15 17.30 -4.62
CA ASN A 257 1.82 17.84 -4.31
C ASN A 257 1.88 18.91 -3.20
N PRO A 258 2.58 20.05 -3.39
CA PRO A 258 2.72 21.06 -2.34
C PRO A 258 1.42 21.82 -2.02
N THR A 259 0.34 21.63 -2.81
CA THR A 259 -0.99 22.17 -2.51
C THR A 259 -2.07 21.11 -2.72
N ALA A 260 -3.19 21.21 -1.99
CA ALA A 260 -4.32 20.27 -2.06
C ALA A 260 -5.10 20.27 -3.39
N ALA A 261 -4.64 21.03 -4.39
CA ALA A 261 -5.19 21.02 -5.74
C ALA A 261 -4.53 19.87 -6.52
N MET A 262 -5.34 18.91 -6.93
CA MET A 262 -4.96 17.68 -7.65
C MET A 262 -4.38 18.02 -9.04
N ALA A 263 -3.10 18.38 -9.08
CA ALA A 263 -2.32 18.67 -10.31
C ALA A 263 -0.90 18.08 -10.23
N GLY A 264 -0.67 17.12 -9.35
CA GLY A 264 0.59 16.38 -9.25
C GLY A 264 0.32 14.88 -9.06
N LEU A 265 1.30 14.11 -8.57
CA LEU A 265 1.27 12.65 -8.61
C LEU A 265 0.00 12.04 -8.04
N GLU A 266 -0.50 11.01 -8.71
CA GLU A 266 -1.59 10.16 -8.24
C GLU A 266 -1.12 8.74 -7.92
N ALA A 267 -2.06 7.88 -7.53
CA ALA A 267 -1.74 6.59 -6.94
C ALA A 267 -0.96 5.70 -7.92
N GLU A 268 -1.41 5.70 -9.17
CA GLU A 268 -0.80 5.03 -10.31
C GLU A 268 0.61 5.54 -10.64
N ASP A 269 0.86 6.85 -10.52
CA ASP A 269 2.21 7.39 -10.77
C ASP A 269 3.17 6.98 -9.67
N VAL A 270 2.72 7.06 -8.41
CA VAL A 270 3.51 6.65 -7.24
C VAL A 270 3.89 5.18 -7.37
N GLU A 271 2.93 4.32 -7.72
CA GLU A 271 3.16 2.90 -7.99
C GLU A 271 4.19 2.71 -9.10
N GLN A 272 3.98 3.32 -10.27
CA GLN A 272 4.91 3.18 -11.40
C GLN A 272 6.32 3.68 -11.09
N ILE A 273 6.46 4.81 -10.39
CA ILE A 273 7.76 5.35 -9.97
C ILE A 273 8.45 4.33 -9.07
N ILE A 274 7.76 3.80 -8.07
CA ILE A 274 8.30 2.82 -7.13
C ILE A 274 8.71 1.53 -7.86
N GLN A 275 7.86 1.02 -8.75
CA GLN A 275 8.13 -0.19 -9.54
C GLN A 275 9.32 0.01 -10.48
N ARG A 276 9.35 1.08 -11.28
CA ARG A 276 10.41 1.32 -12.28
C ARG A 276 11.77 1.61 -11.66
N THR A 277 11.80 2.15 -10.45
CA THR A 277 13.04 2.51 -9.76
C THR A 277 13.52 1.44 -8.80
N ALA A 278 12.72 0.39 -8.58
CA ALA A 278 13.10 -0.73 -7.76
C ALA A 278 14.40 -1.38 -8.24
N SER A 279 15.24 -1.77 -7.28
CA SER A 279 16.53 -2.39 -7.53
C SER A 279 16.34 -3.88 -7.79
N ASP A 280 16.16 -4.21 -9.08
CA ASP A 280 16.07 -5.55 -9.66
C ASP A 280 17.11 -6.52 -9.08
N ARG A 281 16.72 -7.79 -8.92
CA ARG A 281 17.60 -8.87 -8.46
C ARG A 281 17.89 -9.80 -9.63
N GLU A 282 19.15 -9.84 -10.04
CA GLU A 282 19.59 -10.74 -11.11
C GLU A 282 19.52 -12.22 -10.73
N LYS A 283 19.40 -12.55 -9.44
CA LYS A 283 19.38 -13.93 -8.95
C LYS A 283 18.42 -14.12 -7.79
N ASP A 284 17.76 -15.28 -7.76
CA ASP A 284 16.94 -15.73 -6.64
C ASP A 284 17.78 -16.31 -5.49
N ILE A 285 17.09 -16.76 -4.44
CA ILE A 285 17.68 -17.43 -3.27
C ILE A 285 18.44 -18.74 -3.61
N ASN A 286 18.09 -19.41 -4.72
CA ASN A 286 18.74 -20.63 -5.18
C ASN A 286 19.88 -20.32 -6.18
N ASN A 287 20.30 -19.05 -6.28
CA ASN A 287 21.32 -18.57 -7.20
C ASN A 287 20.95 -18.80 -8.69
N VAL A 288 19.65 -18.91 -8.99
CA VAL A 288 19.11 -19.00 -10.34
C VAL A 288 18.98 -17.60 -10.90
N THR A 289 19.48 -17.38 -12.12
CA THR A 289 19.36 -16.10 -12.82
C THR A 289 17.91 -15.77 -13.12
N LEU A 290 17.47 -14.58 -12.71
CA LEU A 290 16.13 -14.07 -12.96
C LEU A 290 16.10 -13.22 -14.24
N PRO A 291 14.97 -13.19 -14.98
CA PRO A 291 14.78 -12.24 -16.05
C PRO A 291 14.93 -10.81 -15.53
N ARG A 292 15.56 -9.94 -16.32
CA ARG A 292 15.66 -8.52 -15.97
C ARG A 292 14.27 -7.88 -15.95
N GLY A 293 13.98 -7.09 -14.93
CA GLY A 293 12.67 -6.49 -14.71
C GLY A 293 11.76 -7.41 -13.90
N TYR A 294 10.47 -7.44 -14.22
CA TYR A 294 9.48 -8.17 -13.42
C TYR A 294 9.73 -9.69 -13.41
N ASP A 295 9.96 -10.27 -12.22
CA ASP A 295 10.13 -11.71 -12.04
C ASP A 295 9.22 -12.30 -10.94
N TYR A 296 9.18 -13.64 -10.83
CA TYR A 296 8.27 -14.33 -9.91
C TYR A 296 8.63 -14.19 -8.41
N TYR A 297 9.91 -14.01 -8.09
CA TYR A 297 10.41 -13.99 -6.73
C TYR A 297 10.68 -12.57 -6.22
N SER A 298 11.35 -11.75 -7.02
CA SER A 298 11.79 -10.40 -6.66
C SER A 298 10.93 -9.29 -7.26
N ARG A 299 10.14 -9.63 -8.30
CA ARG A 299 9.13 -8.75 -8.92
C ARG A 299 9.81 -7.57 -9.58
N TRP A 300 9.38 -6.34 -9.34
CA TRP A 300 10.14 -5.18 -9.78
C TRP A 300 11.45 -5.00 -8.99
N GLY A 301 11.59 -5.66 -7.84
CA GLY A 301 12.81 -5.72 -7.05
C GLY A 301 12.68 -5.06 -5.68
N LEU A 302 13.82 -4.65 -5.13
CA LEU A 302 13.88 -3.98 -3.83
C LEU A 302 13.50 -2.51 -3.93
N LEU A 303 12.64 -2.03 -3.04
CA LEU A 303 12.32 -0.61 -2.88
C LEU A 303 13.61 0.24 -2.79
N ASP A 304 13.72 1.25 -3.64
CA ASP A 304 14.85 2.19 -3.70
C ASP A 304 14.36 3.63 -3.62
N ALA A 305 14.28 4.15 -2.39
CA ALA A 305 13.75 5.50 -2.14
C ALA A 305 14.57 6.61 -2.83
N ASN A 306 15.88 6.43 -2.94
CA ASN A 306 16.76 7.43 -3.55
C ASN A 306 16.55 7.51 -5.06
N LYS A 307 16.43 6.35 -5.74
CA LYS A 307 16.08 6.34 -7.16
C LYS A 307 14.67 6.85 -7.40
N ALA A 308 13.69 6.47 -6.56
CA ALA A 308 12.31 6.95 -6.68
C ALA A 308 12.23 8.48 -6.61
N LEU A 309 12.84 9.09 -5.60
CA LEU A 309 12.89 10.55 -5.46
C LEU A 309 13.72 11.21 -6.55
N GLY A 310 14.82 10.60 -7.00
CA GLY A 310 15.62 11.14 -8.10
C GLY A 310 14.95 11.02 -9.48
N PHE A 311 14.00 10.09 -9.63
CA PHE A 311 13.27 9.83 -10.87
C PHE A 311 12.12 10.82 -11.09
N ILE A 312 11.55 11.34 -9.99
CA ILE A 312 10.47 12.32 -10.06
C ILE A 312 10.87 13.60 -10.80
N ASP A 313 12.14 14.00 -10.69
CA ASP A 313 12.70 15.20 -11.33
C ASP A 313 13.17 14.96 -12.78
N GLN A 314 13.18 13.70 -13.26
CA GLN A 314 13.81 13.34 -14.54
C GLN A 314 12.90 13.50 -15.75
N TYR A 315 11.59 13.71 -15.55
CA TYR A 315 10.67 13.86 -16.67
C TYR A 315 10.52 15.32 -17.11
N THR A 316 10.81 15.54 -18.40
CA THR A 316 10.56 16.82 -19.09
C THR A 316 9.08 17.02 -19.44
N TYR A 317 8.24 16.05 -19.10
CA TYR A 317 6.82 15.97 -19.46
C TYR A 317 5.97 16.04 -18.20
N GLN A 318 4.92 16.87 -18.20
CA GLN A 318 3.92 16.87 -17.13
C GLN A 318 2.97 15.67 -17.31
N ILE A 319 2.72 14.96 -16.23
CA ILE A 319 1.63 13.98 -16.13
C ILE A 319 0.36 14.79 -15.89
N ASP A 320 -0.66 14.60 -16.73
CA ASP A 320 -1.94 15.31 -16.64
C ASP A 320 -3.07 14.28 -16.44
N HIS A 321 -3.73 14.36 -15.29
CA HIS A 321 -4.82 13.47 -14.93
C HIS A 321 -6.12 14.09 -15.43
N THR A 322 -6.63 13.59 -16.55
CA THR A 322 -7.92 14.05 -17.05
C THR A 322 -9.05 13.42 -16.24
N TYR A 323 -9.56 14.18 -15.27
CA TYR A 323 -10.81 13.88 -14.57
C TYR A 323 -12.03 14.19 -15.45
N GLY A 324 -12.13 13.49 -16.58
CA GLY A 324 -13.35 13.47 -17.36
C GLY A 324 -14.34 12.50 -16.71
N VAL A 325 -15.61 12.90 -16.61
CA VAL A 325 -16.67 11.88 -16.59
C VAL A 325 -16.56 11.18 -17.93
N LEU A 326 -15.88 10.04 -17.99
CA LEU A 326 -16.15 9.07 -19.04
C LEU A 326 -17.63 8.74 -18.85
N THR A 327 -18.49 9.34 -19.68
CA THR A 327 -19.89 8.96 -19.73
C THR A 327 -19.87 7.46 -19.93
N PRO A 328 -20.38 6.64 -18.99
CA PRO A 328 -20.39 5.21 -19.16
C PRO A 328 -21.01 4.95 -20.53
N ALA A 329 -20.29 4.25 -21.40
CA ALA A 329 -20.85 3.80 -22.65
C ALA A 329 -22.14 3.06 -22.30
N THR A 330 -23.30 3.63 -22.64
CA THR A 330 -24.56 2.93 -22.50
C THR A 330 -24.42 1.63 -23.25
N ARG A 331 -24.88 0.52 -22.66
CA ARG A 331 -24.80 -0.82 -23.27
C ARG A 331 -25.21 -0.74 -24.76
N GLY A 332 -24.25 -0.89 -25.66
CA GLY A 332 -24.46 -0.84 -27.12
C GLY A 332 -24.09 0.47 -27.85
N THR A 333 -23.50 1.47 -27.20
CA THR A 333 -22.99 2.69 -27.89
C THR A 333 -21.57 3.04 -27.45
N LEU A 334 -20.62 2.97 -28.38
CA LEU A 334 -19.24 3.42 -28.15
C LEU A 334 -19.17 4.95 -28.21
N PRO A 335 -18.32 5.61 -27.40
CA PRO A 335 -18.03 7.03 -27.55
C PRO A 335 -17.50 7.37 -28.96
N PRO A 336 -17.75 8.59 -29.48
CA PRO A 336 -17.18 9.04 -30.75
C PRO A 336 -15.65 8.92 -30.75
N GLY A 337 -15.09 8.31 -31.80
CA GLY A 337 -13.66 8.04 -31.91
C GLY A 337 -13.21 6.68 -31.36
N CYS A 338 -14.11 5.93 -30.73
CA CYS A 338 -13.85 4.56 -30.31
C CYS A 338 -14.32 3.54 -31.37
N THR A 339 -13.48 2.57 -31.69
CA THR A 339 -13.80 1.40 -32.50
C THR A 339 -13.63 0.13 -31.69
N LEU A 340 -14.54 -0.81 -31.85
CA LEU A 340 -14.50 -2.11 -31.18
C LEU A 340 -14.33 -3.17 -32.26
N THR A 341 -13.20 -3.87 -32.27
CA THR A 341 -12.91 -4.92 -33.26
C THR A 341 -12.99 -6.27 -32.57
N LEU A 342 -13.79 -7.19 -33.10
CA LEU A 342 -13.83 -8.57 -32.61
C LEU A 342 -12.48 -9.24 -32.89
N VAL A 343 -11.84 -9.73 -31.84
CA VAL A 343 -10.53 -10.40 -31.92
C VAL A 343 -10.69 -11.91 -31.85
N ALA A 344 -11.59 -12.40 -31.01
CA ALA A 344 -11.91 -13.81 -30.89
C ALA A 344 -13.37 -13.99 -30.45
N ALA A 345 -14.09 -14.92 -31.07
CA ALA A 345 -15.48 -15.24 -30.69
C ALA A 345 -15.56 -16.50 -29.82
N ASN A 346 -16.61 -16.60 -29.01
CA ASN A 346 -16.94 -17.80 -28.22
C ASN A 346 -15.80 -18.34 -27.35
N GLN A 347 -15.02 -17.43 -26.75
CA GLN A 347 -14.00 -17.81 -25.79
C GLN A 347 -14.64 -18.17 -24.45
N THR A 348 -14.07 -19.14 -23.77
CA THR A 348 -14.46 -19.44 -22.40
C THR A 348 -13.70 -18.50 -21.48
N LEU A 349 -14.41 -17.59 -20.82
CA LEU A 349 -13.88 -16.81 -19.72
C LEU A 349 -14.37 -17.44 -18.42
N GLU A 350 -13.44 -17.97 -17.64
CA GLU A 350 -13.71 -18.25 -16.24
C GLU A 350 -13.46 -16.97 -15.46
N LEU A 351 -14.49 -16.50 -14.77
CA LEU A 351 -14.32 -15.39 -13.85
C LEU A 351 -13.71 -15.94 -12.57
N ASP A 352 -12.51 -15.46 -12.24
CA ASP A 352 -11.84 -15.77 -10.99
C ASP A 352 -12.41 -14.92 -9.82
N GLU A 353 -13.18 -13.87 -10.13
CA GLU A 353 -13.81 -12.92 -9.21
C GLU A 353 -15.21 -12.49 -9.73
N PRO A 354 -16.23 -12.29 -8.87
CA PRO A 354 -17.52 -11.76 -9.29
C PRO A 354 -17.42 -10.28 -9.70
N TYR A 355 -18.07 -9.90 -10.78
CA TYR A 355 -18.04 -8.55 -11.35
C TYR A 355 -19.46 -8.05 -11.63
N ASP A 356 -19.92 -7.00 -10.94
CA ASP A 356 -21.17 -6.27 -11.22
C ASP A 356 -22.38 -7.15 -11.65
N GLY A 357 -22.91 -7.95 -10.72
CA GLY A 357 -24.05 -8.84 -10.98
C GLY A 357 -23.71 -10.10 -11.81
N VAL A 358 -22.43 -10.31 -12.14
CA VAL A 358 -21.89 -11.50 -12.80
C VAL A 358 -21.21 -12.39 -11.73
N TYR A 359 -21.61 -13.67 -11.69
CA TYR A 359 -21.23 -14.64 -10.66
C TYR A 359 -20.08 -15.54 -11.13
N LEU A 360 -19.40 -16.21 -10.20
CA LEU A 360 -18.31 -17.15 -10.51
C LEU A 360 -18.84 -18.38 -11.27
N ARG A 361 -18.70 -18.37 -12.59
CA ARG A 361 -18.93 -19.51 -13.49
C ARG A 361 -18.19 -19.27 -14.80
N SER A 362 -18.14 -20.27 -15.67
CA SER A 362 -17.62 -20.11 -17.02
C SER A 362 -18.65 -19.38 -17.90
N TYR A 363 -18.20 -18.37 -18.63
CA TYR A 363 -19.00 -17.60 -19.58
C TYR A 363 -18.45 -17.79 -20.99
N GLY A 364 -19.35 -17.95 -21.95
CA GLY A 364 -19.00 -17.73 -23.36
C GLY A 364 -18.92 -16.23 -23.59
N VAL A 365 -17.74 -15.74 -23.97
CA VAL A 365 -17.50 -14.33 -24.25
C VAL A 365 -16.87 -14.14 -25.61
N ASP A 366 -17.20 -13.02 -26.22
CA ASP A 366 -16.48 -12.51 -27.38
C ASP A 366 -15.42 -11.52 -26.89
N VAL A 367 -14.18 -11.72 -27.31
CA VAL A 367 -13.05 -10.86 -26.97
C VAL A 367 -12.96 -9.78 -28.03
N TYR A 368 -13.06 -8.53 -27.59
CA TYR A 368 -12.94 -7.37 -28.45
C TYR A 368 -11.72 -6.53 -28.10
N ARG A 369 -11.10 -5.92 -29.12
CA ARG A 369 -10.11 -4.85 -28.98
C ARG A 369 -10.84 -3.52 -29.11
N LEU A 370 -10.78 -2.70 -28.07
CA LEU A 370 -11.20 -1.30 -28.11
C LEU A 370 -10.02 -0.45 -28.59
N THR A 371 -10.24 0.39 -29.60
CA THR A 371 -9.28 1.41 -30.04
C THR A 371 -9.96 2.77 -29.94
N ALA A 372 -9.40 3.71 -29.21
CA ALA A 372 -9.98 5.04 -29.04
C ALA A 372 -9.06 6.11 -29.64
N THR A 373 -9.64 7.08 -30.36
CA THR A 373 -8.98 8.29 -30.83
C THR A 373 -9.75 9.48 -30.27
N PHE A 374 -9.12 10.28 -29.41
CA PHE A 374 -9.74 11.45 -28.81
C PHE A 374 -8.96 12.72 -29.20
N PRO A 375 -9.66 13.83 -29.48
CA PRO A 375 -9.02 15.11 -29.73
C PRO A 375 -8.39 15.64 -28.44
N TYR A 376 -7.08 15.85 -28.45
CA TYR A 376 -6.34 16.47 -27.36
C TYR A 376 -5.88 17.88 -27.78
N GLN A 377 -6.35 18.91 -27.06
CA GLN A 377 -5.88 20.29 -27.24
C GLN A 377 -4.67 20.53 -26.35
N ARG A 378 -3.49 20.53 -26.98
CA ARG A 378 -2.19 20.70 -26.36
C ARG A 378 -1.97 22.16 -25.93
N SER A 379 -1.57 22.41 -24.69
CA SER A 379 -1.23 23.76 -24.20
C SER A 379 0.23 24.18 -24.46
N SER A 380 1.15 23.26 -24.81
CA SER A 380 2.55 23.61 -25.15
C SER A 380 3.34 22.48 -25.85
N ASN A 381 4.51 22.82 -26.41
CA ASN A 381 5.32 22.01 -27.36
C ASN A 381 6.00 20.72 -26.83
N LEU A 382 5.45 19.99 -25.85
CA LEU A 382 6.07 18.78 -25.28
C LEU A 382 5.33 17.47 -25.67
N ALA A 383 6.08 16.41 -25.99
CA ALA A 383 5.55 15.10 -26.39
C ALA A 383 4.76 14.43 -25.25
N ALA A 384 3.81 13.54 -25.58
CA ALA A 384 2.96 12.84 -24.62
C ALA A 384 3.19 11.34 -24.71
N GLU A 385 3.24 10.66 -23.56
CA GLU A 385 3.18 9.21 -23.43
C GLU A 385 1.83 8.85 -22.80
N ILE A 386 1.06 7.99 -23.46
CA ILE A 386 -0.22 7.50 -22.92
C ILE A 386 0.11 6.27 -22.08
N LEU A 387 0.01 6.41 -20.77
CA LEU A 387 0.03 5.28 -19.85
C LEU A 387 -1.37 4.64 -19.89
N ASN A 388 -1.47 3.45 -20.50
CA ASN A 388 -2.71 2.67 -20.44
C ASN A 388 -2.89 2.16 -19.00
N ALA A 389 -3.98 2.57 -18.36
CA ALA A 389 -4.57 1.90 -17.20
C ALA A 389 -5.69 0.96 -17.67
#